data_AF-A0A260YQQ1-F1
#
_entry.id   AF-A0A260YQQ1-F1
#
_cell.length_a   1.000
_cell.length_b   1.000
_cell.length_c   1.000
_cell.angle_alpha   90.00
_cell.angle_beta   90.00
_cell.angle_gamma   90.00
#
_symmetry.space_group_name_H-M   'P 1'
#
loop_
_entity.id
_entity.type
_entity.pdbx_description
1 polymer ?
#
loop_
_entity_poly.entity_id
_entity_poly.type
_entity_poly.pdbx_seq_one_letter_code
_entity_poly.pdbx_strand_id
1 'polypeptide(L)'
;MLVRHQKNDDNNNQLTTEAFYDYAKHVFDYAVESILNAEDDYTKPYQNQNRVPTTCLFKSRVIVNEKLVDAVFADQYINANGFVMPNGVRYYLTQTPIPTETDAKFWFMIAQIRANAIVFLCGEDEVSKSEDIVIKKEQYGGYFPRRVNKTLKFSNGVEVTNVRCKYRRSKGVTVDTDRGLFEELPNGQENTVWKFSHSFEHYTYIGWSKDTPPLNTEHIRKMMSLLKNVKRVVVHCSDGAGRSGTFAGKQHFGSAYL
;
A
#
# COMPACT_ATOMS: atom_id res chain seq x y z
N MET A 1 -39.88 -41.60 16.68
CA MET A 1 -38.87 -41.86 15.64
C MET A 1 -38.50 -40.51 15.03
N LEU A 2 -37.46 -39.86 15.55
CA LEU A 2 -37.02 -38.53 15.10
C LEU A 2 -35.53 -38.64 14.80
N VAL A 3 -35.21 -38.57 13.50
CA VAL A 3 -33.87 -38.72 12.95
C VAL A 3 -33.05 -37.49 13.37
N ARG A 4 -32.02 -37.71 14.20
CA ARG A 4 -30.97 -36.72 14.45
C ARG A 4 -30.16 -36.57 13.16
N HIS A 5 -30.21 -35.39 12.54
CA HIS A 5 -29.18 -34.99 11.58
C HIS A 5 -27.86 -34.79 12.34
N GLN A 6 -26.90 -35.68 12.09
CA GLN A 6 -25.50 -35.42 12.35
C GLN A 6 -25.05 -34.28 11.43
N LYS A 7 -24.60 -33.17 12.03
CA LYS A 7 -23.77 -32.19 11.33
C LYS A 7 -22.41 -32.84 11.12
N ASN A 8 -22.01 -33.02 9.87
CA ASN A 8 -20.61 -33.21 9.51
C ASN A 8 -19.89 -31.86 9.72
N ASP A 9 -19.21 -31.73 10.85
CA ASP A 9 -18.23 -30.68 11.09
C ASP A 9 -16.86 -31.18 10.61
N ASP A 10 -16.63 -31.16 9.30
CA ASP A 10 -15.30 -31.37 8.70
C ASP A 10 -14.96 -30.20 7.76
N ASN A 11 -14.68 -29.03 8.34
CA ASN A 11 -14.00 -27.93 7.66
C ASN A 11 -12.60 -27.77 8.28
N ASN A 12 -11.69 -28.69 7.93
CA ASN A 12 -10.27 -28.55 8.21
C ASN A 12 -9.70 -27.43 7.33
N ASN A 13 -9.85 -26.19 7.79
CA ASN A 13 -9.23 -24.99 7.23
C ASN A 13 -7.71 -24.91 7.55
N GLN A 14 -7.03 -26.05 7.58
CA GLN A 14 -5.57 -26.10 7.75
C GLN A 14 -4.92 -25.81 6.40
N LEU A 15 -4.04 -24.80 6.37
CA LEU A 15 -3.19 -24.54 5.23
C LEU A 15 -2.33 -25.78 4.93
N THR A 16 -2.26 -26.15 3.66
CA THR A 16 -1.24 -27.09 3.22
C THR A 16 0.13 -26.41 3.34
N THR A 17 1.14 -27.17 3.75
CA THR A 17 2.54 -26.73 3.78
C THR A 17 2.95 -26.09 2.45
N GLU A 18 2.45 -26.62 1.34
CA GLU A 18 2.67 -26.14 -0.03
C GLU A 18 2.29 -24.66 -0.23
N ALA A 19 1.12 -24.22 0.24
CA ALA A 19 0.69 -22.81 0.10
C ALA A 19 1.55 -21.83 0.94
N PHE A 20 2.06 -22.27 2.09
CA PHE A 20 3.05 -21.50 2.87
C PHE A 20 4.39 -21.41 2.14
N TYR A 21 4.84 -22.53 1.56
CA TYR A 21 6.07 -22.57 0.77
C TYR A 21 5.96 -21.68 -0.46
N ASP A 22 4.83 -21.63 -1.17
CA ASP A 22 4.66 -20.76 -2.34
C ASP A 22 4.71 -19.27 -1.97
N TYR A 23 4.07 -18.86 -0.87
CA TYR A 23 4.16 -17.49 -0.38
C TYR A 23 5.59 -17.14 0.07
N ALA A 24 6.20 -17.98 0.91
CA ALA A 24 7.55 -17.76 1.40
C ALA A 24 8.57 -17.76 0.25
N LYS A 25 8.39 -18.65 -0.73
CA LYS A 25 9.14 -18.68 -1.97
C LYS A 25 8.92 -17.42 -2.78
N HIS A 26 7.70 -16.90 -2.94
CA HIS A 26 7.49 -15.64 -3.66
C HIS A 26 8.17 -14.44 -2.97
N VAL A 27 8.14 -14.38 -1.64
CA VAL A 27 8.83 -13.34 -0.84
C VAL A 27 10.35 -13.53 -0.87
N PHE A 28 10.82 -14.77 -0.85
CA PHE A 28 12.23 -15.10 -0.90
C PHE A 28 12.80 -14.90 -2.31
N ASP A 29 12.11 -15.34 -3.35
CA ASP A 29 12.36 -15.02 -4.75
C ASP A 29 12.32 -13.50 -4.94
N TYR A 30 11.46 -12.75 -4.24
CA TYR A 30 11.51 -11.29 -4.22
C TYR A 30 12.80 -10.73 -3.62
N ALA A 31 13.24 -11.26 -2.48
CA ALA A 31 14.50 -10.86 -1.86
C ALA A 31 15.73 -11.29 -2.68
N VAL A 32 15.65 -12.43 -3.38
CA VAL A 32 16.76 -13.02 -4.11
C VAL A 32 16.85 -12.49 -5.55
N GLU A 33 15.74 -12.38 -6.30
CA GLU A 33 15.73 -11.76 -7.63
C GLU A 33 16.15 -10.28 -7.57
N SER A 34 15.81 -9.55 -6.50
CA SER A 34 16.27 -8.17 -6.30
C SER A 34 17.78 -8.07 -6.03
N ILE A 35 18.38 -9.09 -5.40
CA ILE A 35 19.83 -9.18 -5.15
C ILE A 35 20.59 -9.68 -6.41
N LEU A 36 20.02 -10.66 -7.12
CA LEU A 36 20.70 -11.34 -8.23
C LEU A 36 20.61 -10.60 -9.57
N ASN A 37 19.54 -9.83 -9.83
CA ASN A 37 19.38 -9.09 -11.10
C ASN A 37 19.95 -7.67 -11.05
N ALA A 38 20.88 -7.39 -10.12
CA ALA A 38 21.50 -6.07 -9.97
C ALA A 38 22.29 -5.60 -11.22
N GLU A 39 22.67 -6.51 -12.12
CA GLU A 39 23.49 -6.18 -13.30
C GLU A 39 22.69 -5.54 -14.45
N ASP A 40 21.40 -5.86 -14.60
CA ASP A 40 20.45 -5.23 -15.55
C ASP A 40 19.33 -4.49 -14.82
N ASP A 41 19.71 -3.62 -13.87
CA ASP A 41 18.76 -2.84 -13.09
C ASP A 41 18.00 -1.83 -13.99
N TYR A 42 16.86 -2.25 -14.51
CA TYR A 42 15.92 -1.44 -15.29
C TYR A 42 15.43 -0.19 -14.53
N THR A 43 15.67 -0.13 -13.22
CA THR A 43 15.31 1.00 -12.36
C THR A 43 16.41 2.04 -12.20
N LYS A 44 17.59 1.83 -12.81
CA LYS A 44 18.67 2.83 -12.89
C LYS A 44 18.19 4.24 -13.27
N PRO A 45 17.27 4.44 -14.25
CA PRO A 45 16.76 5.77 -14.58
C PRO A 45 15.88 6.41 -13.48
N TYR A 46 15.41 5.63 -12.52
CA TYR A 46 14.42 6.02 -11.52
C TYR A 46 14.96 6.00 -10.08
N GLN A 47 16.29 6.00 -9.90
CA GLN A 47 16.92 5.95 -8.57
C GLN A 47 16.45 7.08 -7.65
N ASN A 48 16.23 8.28 -8.21
CA ASN A 48 15.69 9.45 -7.49
C ASN A 48 14.21 9.31 -7.07
N GLN A 49 13.51 8.28 -7.57
CA GLN A 49 12.13 7.95 -7.19
C GLN A 49 12.07 6.84 -6.13
N ASN A 50 13.22 6.29 -5.73
CA ASN A 50 13.32 5.22 -4.73
C ASN A 50 13.77 5.78 -3.37
N ARG A 51 13.13 5.34 -2.30
CA ARG A 51 13.45 5.79 -0.93
C ARG A 51 14.73 5.13 -0.42
N VAL A 52 14.96 3.89 -0.85
CA VAL A 52 16.15 3.10 -0.56
C VAL A 52 16.66 2.50 -1.86
N PRO A 53 17.92 2.04 -1.94
CA PRO A 53 18.44 1.39 -3.14
C PRO A 53 17.67 0.14 -3.57
N THR A 54 16.89 -0.48 -2.66
CA THR A 54 16.02 -1.61 -3.00
C THR A 54 14.87 -1.17 -3.90
N THR A 55 14.72 -1.85 -5.04
CA THR A 55 13.77 -1.48 -6.09
C THR A 55 12.71 -2.55 -6.33
N CYS A 56 11.64 -2.19 -7.03
CA CYS A 56 10.55 -3.13 -7.30
C CYS A 56 10.96 -4.15 -8.37
N LEU A 57 10.41 -5.37 -8.29
CA LEU A 57 10.66 -6.40 -9.31
C LEU A 57 9.98 -6.05 -10.64
N PHE A 58 10.68 -6.26 -11.75
CA PHE A 58 10.14 -5.98 -13.08
C PHE A 58 8.83 -6.74 -13.38
N LYS A 59 8.76 -8.03 -13.04
CA LYS A 59 7.64 -8.92 -13.40
C LYS A 59 6.33 -8.59 -12.70
N SER A 60 6.39 -8.06 -11.48
CA SER A 60 5.21 -7.78 -10.65
C SER A 60 5.05 -6.28 -10.36
N ARG A 61 5.83 -5.42 -11.03
CA ARG A 61 5.76 -3.97 -10.81
C ARG A 61 4.39 -3.44 -11.15
N VAL A 62 3.94 -2.46 -10.38
CA VAL A 62 2.79 -1.65 -10.76
C VAL A 62 3.25 -0.65 -11.81
N ILE A 63 2.52 -0.57 -12.92
CA ILE A 63 2.76 0.40 -13.99
C ILE A 63 1.75 1.52 -13.84
N VAL A 64 2.21 2.75 -13.60
CA VAL A 64 1.35 3.94 -13.60
C VAL A 64 0.97 4.22 -15.06
N ASN A 65 -0.31 4.13 -15.38
CA ASN A 65 -0.82 4.32 -16.74
C ASN A 65 -1.26 5.77 -16.92
N GLU A 66 -0.36 6.59 -17.42
CA GLU A 66 -0.53 8.00 -17.77
C GLU A 66 -1.63 8.26 -18.81
N LYS A 67 -2.15 7.22 -19.47
CA LYS A 67 -3.27 7.36 -20.43
C LYS A 67 -4.65 7.32 -19.77
N LEU A 68 -4.74 7.01 -18.48
CA LEU A 68 -6.04 6.95 -17.76
C LEU A 68 -6.56 8.32 -17.35
N VAL A 69 -5.66 9.29 -17.23
CA VAL A 69 -5.91 10.69 -16.97
C VAL A 69 -4.70 11.34 -17.62
N ASP A 70 -4.84 12.33 -18.48
CA ASP A 70 -3.74 13.10 -19.12
C ASP A 70 -2.86 13.86 -18.08
N ALA A 71 -2.76 13.34 -16.85
CA ALA A 71 -1.77 13.65 -15.85
C ALA A 71 -0.38 13.22 -16.37
N VAL A 72 0.35 14.22 -16.83
CA VAL A 72 1.71 14.14 -17.36
C VAL A 72 2.68 13.76 -16.24
N PHE A 73 2.77 12.48 -15.92
CA PHE A 73 3.95 11.94 -15.26
C PHE A 73 5.06 11.78 -16.30
N ALA A 74 6.31 12.03 -15.91
CA ALA A 74 7.45 11.89 -16.83
C ALA A 74 7.68 10.44 -17.27
N ASP A 75 7.17 9.48 -16.50
CA ASP A 75 7.34 8.05 -16.70
C ASP A 75 6.25 7.24 -15.97
N GLN A 76 6.22 5.93 -16.23
CA GLN A 76 5.28 4.96 -15.66
C GLN A 76 5.76 4.28 -14.38
N TYR A 77 6.94 4.63 -13.89
CA TYR A 77 7.59 3.97 -12.78
C TYR A 77 6.99 4.41 -11.44
N ILE A 78 6.75 3.42 -10.60
CA ILE A 78 6.53 3.58 -9.17
C ILE A 78 7.14 2.37 -8.48
N ASN A 79 7.81 2.58 -7.34
CA ASN A 79 8.39 1.49 -6.56
C ASN A 79 7.28 0.75 -5.78
N ALA A 80 6.56 -0.10 -6.50
CA ALA A 80 5.49 -0.92 -5.96
C ALA A 80 5.39 -2.26 -6.71
N ASN A 81 5.07 -3.33 -6.00
CA ASN A 81 4.77 -4.63 -6.55
C ASN A 81 3.35 -5.07 -6.18
N GLY A 82 2.64 -5.70 -7.11
CA GLY A 82 1.31 -6.27 -6.90
C GLY A 82 1.31 -7.79 -6.97
N PHE A 83 0.54 -8.43 -6.08
CA PHE A 83 0.33 -9.88 -6.12
C PHE A 83 -1.08 -10.26 -5.66
N VAL A 84 -1.50 -11.47 -6.04
CA VAL A 84 -2.80 -12.04 -5.69
C VAL A 84 -2.56 -13.17 -4.68
N MET A 85 -3.20 -13.09 -3.53
CA MET A 85 -3.18 -14.16 -2.53
C MET A 85 -4.14 -15.29 -2.92
N PRO A 86 -3.95 -16.53 -2.43
CA PRO A 86 -4.84 -17.66 -2.75
C PRO A 86 -6.32 -17.42 -2.43
N ASN A 87 -6.61 -16.57 -1.45
CA ASN A 87 -7.98 -16.16 -1.11
C ASN A 87 -8.57 -15.09 -2.06
N GLY A 88 -7.87 -14.75 -3.15
CA GLY A 88 -8.28 -13.79 -4.17
C GLY A 88 -8.06 -12.32 -3.79
N VAL A 89 -7.54 -12.02 -2.60
CA VAL A 89 -7.20 -10.65 -2.21
C VAL A 89 -5.95 -10.19 -2.94
N ARG A 90 -6.01 -9.00 -3.53
CA ARG A 90 -4.86 -8.34 -4.17
C ARG A 90 -4.14 -7.43 -3.18
N TYR A 91 -2.85 -7.66 -3.02
CA TYR A 91 -1.98 -6.79 -2.25
C TYR A 91 -1.05 -6.03 -3.17
N TYR A 92 -0.73 -4.81 -2.76
CA TYR A 92 0.28 -3.98 -3.37
C TYR A 92 1.22 -3.50 -2.28
N LEU A 93 2.49 -3.86 -2.38
CA LEU A 93 3.52 -3.43 -1.44
C LEU A 93 4.34 -2.32 -2.09
N THR A 94 4.55 -1.23 -1.36
CA THR A 94 5.27 -0.06 -1.86
C THR A 94 5.98 0.66 -0.72
N GLN A 95 6.94 1.52 -1.05
CA GLN A 95 7.61 2.40 -0.10
C GLN A 95 6.69 3.54 0.38
N THR A 96 7.04 4.20 1.49
CA THR A 96 6.38 5.48 1.85
C THR A 96 6.65 6.50 0.74
N PRO A 97 5.63 7.18 0.19
CA PRO A 97 5.83 8.18 -0.86
C PRO A 97 6.81 9.29 -0.47
N ILE A 98 7.63 9.73 -1.42
CA ILE A 98 8.63 10.80 -1.25
C ILE A 98 7.95 12.11 -1.70
N PRO A 99 8.19 13.26 -1.01
CA PRO A 99 7.60 14.56 -1.35
C PRO A 99 8.23 15.16 -2.63
N THR A 100 8.09 14.45 -3.73
CA THR A 100 8.51 14.75 -5.10
C THR A 100 7.32 14.43 -6.02
N GLU A 101 7.51 14.02 -7.28
CA GLU A 101 6.41 13.50 -8.10
C GLU A 101 5.82 12.17 -7.59
N THR A 102 6.54 11.44 -6.73
CA THR A 102 6.15 10.09 -6.31
C THR A 102 4.93 10.05 -5.40
N ASP A 103 4.62 11.13 -4.67
CA ASP A 103 3.41 11.22 -3.84
C ASP A 103 2.14 11.37 -4.69
N ALA A 104 2.19 12.14 -5.76
CA ALA A 104 1.14 12.24 -6.75
C ALA A 104 0.99 10.93 -7.54
N LYS A 105 2.10 10.28 -7.94
CA LYS A 105 2.08 8.94 -8.56
C LYS A 105 1.46 7.89 -7.63
N PHE A 106 1.75 7.95 -6.34
CA PHE A 106 1.16 7.05 -5.35
C PHE A 106 -0.36 7.18 -5.35
N TRP A 107 -0.90 8.39 -5.28
CA TRP A 107 -2.34 8.60 -5.30
C TRP A 107 -2.99 8.18 -6.61
N PHE A 108 -2.34 8.47 -7.73
CA PHE A 108 -2.77 7.97 -9.03
C PHE A 108 -2.82 6.45 -9.07
N MET A 109 -1.80 5.77 -8.55
CA MET A 109 -1.79 4.32 -8.42
C MET A 109 -2.99 3.82 -7.60
N ILE A 110 -3.28 4.41 -6.43
CA ILE A 110 -4.43 4.04 -5.58
C ILE A 110 -5.75 4.07 -6.38
N ALA A 111 -5.95 5.14 -7.13
CA ALA A 111 -7.11 5.35 -7.97
C ALA A 111 -7.18 4.36 -9.13
N GLN A 112 -6.10 4.22 -9.89
CA GLN A 112 -5.97 3.31 -11.02
C GLN A 112 -6.30 1.85 -10.62
N ILE A 113 -5.69 1.37 -9.53
CA ILE A 113 -5.91 0.00 -9.06
C ILE A 113 -7.23 -0.16 -8.32
N ARG A 114 -7.99 0.93 -8.11
CA ARG A 114 -9.23 0.99 -7.31
C ARG A 114 -9.03 0.35 -5.94
N ALA A 115 -7.95 0.74 -5.25
CA ALA A 115 -7.60 0.19 -3.94
C ALA A 115 -8.70 0.47 -2.92
N ASN A 116 -9.14 -0.55 -2.19
CA ASN A 116 -10.20 -0.39 -1.20
C ASN A 116 -9.66 0.14 0.13
N ALA A 117 -8.44 -0.26 0.47
CA ALA A 117 -7.77 0.17 1.69
C ALA A 117 -6.28 0.42 1.46
N ILE A 118 -5.72 1.32 2.27
CA ILE A 118 -4.30 1.61 2.39
C ILE A 118 -3.90 1.35 3.84
N VAL A 119 -2.77 0.69 4.06
CA VAL A 119 -2.21 0.40 5.37
C VAL A 119 -0.81 1.01 5.45
N PHE A 120 -0.64 1.95 6.37
CA PHE A 120 0.60 2.67 6.64
C PHE A 120 1.18 2.21 7.99
N LEU A 121 2.37 1.60 7.97
CA LEU A 121 2.95 0.86 9.11
C LEU A 121 4.19 1.51 9.74
N CYS A 122 4.55 2.74 9.36
CA CYS A 122 5.71 3.46 9.91
C CYS A 122 5.38 4.89 10.29
N GLY A 123 6.26 5.51 11.08
CA GLY A 123 6.12 6.88 11.59
C GLY A 123 7.23 7.82 11.12
N GLU A 124 7.08 9.10 11.48
CA GLU A 124 8.03 10.18 11.18
C GLU A 124 9.42 9.99 11.82
N ASP A 125 9.54 9.08 12.79
CA ASP A 125 10.80 8.68 13.41
C ASP A 125 11.72 7.87 12.46
N GLU A 126 11.21 7.48 11.30
CA GLU A 126 11.93 6.67 10.31
C GLU A 126 12.46 7.45 9.11
N VAL A 127 12.53 8.78 9.23
CA VAL A 127 13.25 9.63 8.28
C VAL A 127 14.70 9.16 8.25
N SER A 128 15.12 8.53 7.15
CA SER A 128 16.53 8.19 6.93
C SER A 128 17.34 9.48 6.77
N LYS A 129 18.51 9.52 7.39
CA LYS A 129 19.53 10.57 7.15
C LYS A 129 20.31 10.33 5.84
N SER A 130 19.72 9.63 4.86
CA SER A 130 20.40 9.32 3.60
C SER A 130 20.64 10.61 2.81
N GLU A 131 21.88 10.85 2.44
CA GLU A 131 22.44 12.15 2.07
C GLU A 131 21.92 12.74 0.74
N ASP A 132 21.18 11.96 -0.06
CA ASP A 132 20.75 12.39 -1.40
C ASP A 132 19.38 13.10 -1.43
N ILE A 133 18.49 12.85 -0.46
CA ILE A 133 17.18 13.53 -0.36
C ILE A 133 16.93 13.93 1.09
N VAL A 134 17.10 15.22 1.38
CA VAL A 134 16.81 15.80 2.70
C VAL A 134 15.30 15.92 2.88
N ILE A 135 14.68 14.90 3.47
CA ILE A 135 13.27 14.91 3.85
C ILE A 135 13.17 15.47 5.28
N LYS A 136 12.43 16.56 5.46
CA LYS A 136 12.12 17.06 6.82
C LYS A 136 11.21 16.07 7.53
N LYS A 137 11.34 15.98 8.86
CA LYS A 137 10.55 15.05 9.67
C LYS A 137 9.04 15.19 9.43
N GLU A 138 8.58 16.42 9.26
CA GLU A 138 7.17 16.75 9.05
C GLU A 138 6.67 16.37 7.64
N GLN A 139 7.58 16.14 6.69
CA GLN A 139 7.25 15.70 5.33
C GLN A 139 7.13 14.18 5.23
N TYR A 140 7.73 13.43 6.15
CA TYR A 140 7.62 11.97 6.16
C TYR A 140 6.20 11.55 6.55
N GLY A 141 5.54 10.77 5.69
CA GLY A 141 4.13 10.46 5.88
C GLY A 141 3.21 11.69 5.73
N GLY A 142 3.70 12.79 5.13
CA GLY A 142 2.97 14.02 4.85
C GLY A 142 2.15 13.98 3.54
N TYR A 143 2.03 12.82 2.90
CA TYR A 143 1.37 12.65 1.60
C TYR A 143 -0.16 12.62 1.68
N PHE A 144 -0.76 12.58 2.88
CA PHE A 144 -2.22 12.52 3.08
C PHE A 144 -2.73 13.57 4.09
N PRO A 145 -3.95 14.12 3.91
CA PRO A 145 -4.53 15.07 4.84
C PRO A 145 -4.97 14.42 6.16
N ARG A 146 -4.27 14.71 7.26
CA ARG A 146 -4.58 14.16 8.60
C ARG A 146 -5.80 14.78 9.30
N ARG A 147 -6.39 15.81 8.71
CA ARG A 147 -7.54 16.52 9.28
C ARG A 147 -8.73 16.40 8.33
N VAL A 148 -9.88 16.06 8.89
CA VAL A 148 -11.16 16.02 8.16
C VAL A 148 -11.41 17.37 7.47
N ASN A 149 -11.94 17.33 6.25
CA ASN A 149 -12.20 18.45 5.35
C ASN A 149 -10.93 19.23 4.93
N LYS A 150 -9.75 18.62 5.06
CA LYS A 150 -8.53 19.15 4.43
C LYS A 150 -8.21 18.35 3.17
N THR A 151 -7.69 19.09 2.20
CA THR A 151 -7.33 18.61 0.88
C THR A 151 -5.85 18.89 0.65
N LEU A 152 -5.11 17.89 0.22
CA LEU A 152 -3.79 18.06 -0.40
C LEU A 152 -4.00 18.14 -1.91
N LYS A 153 -3.33 19.09 -2.54
CA LYS A 153 -3.34 19.30 -3.99
C LYS A 153 -1.93 19.18 -4.52
N PHE A 154 -1.76 18.45 -5.61
CA PHE A 154 -0.50 18.25 -6.30
C PHE A 154 -0.51 19.04 -7.61
N SER A 155 0.68 19.40 -8.11
CA SER A 155 0.84 20.25 -9.30
C SER A 155 0.26 19.64 -10.59
N ASN A 156 0.12 18.32 -10.63
CA ASN A 156 -0.48 17.56 -11.72
C ASN A 156 -1.99 17.36 -11.55
N GLY A 157 -2.64 18.18 -10.71
CA GLY A 157 -4.08 18.20 -10.47
C GLY A 157 -4.62 16.99 -9.68
N VAL A 158 -3.77 16.11 -9.18
CA VAL A 158 -4.19 15.14 -8.16
C VAL A 158 -4.60 15.92 -6.90
N GLU A 159 -5.73 15.54 -6.32
CA GLU A 159 -6.18 16.04 -5.03
C GLU A 159 -6.62 14.89 -4.14
N VAL A 160 -6.30 14.97 -2.85
CA VAL A 160 -6.76 14.00 -1.87
C VAL A 160 -7.39 14.73 -0.70
N THR A 161 -8.63 14.36 -0.39
CA THR A 161 -9.40 14.97 0.70
C THR A 161 -9.75 13.93 1.75
N ASN A 162 -9.45 14.23 3.01
CA ASN A 162 -9.95 13.44 4.14
C ASN A 162 -11.39 13.85 4.42
N VAL A 163 -12.32 12.97 4.08
CA VAL A 163 -13.75 13.25 4.22
C VAL A 163 -14.29 12.80 5.58
N ARG A 164 -13.56 11.95 6.31
CA ARG A 164 -13.98 11.42 7.61
C ARG A 164 -12.82 10.75 8.34
N CYS A 165 -12.73 10.96 9.65
CA CYS A 165 -11.83 10.20 10.54
C CYS A 165 -12.67 9.51 11.64
N LYS A 166 -12.59 8.18 11.76
CA LYS A 166 -13.41 7.40 12.72
C LYS A 166 -12.69 7.06 14.02
N TYR A 167 -11.37 7.03 14.04
CA TYR A 167 -10.61 6.60 15.21
C TYR A 167 -9.25 7.29 15.23
N ARG A 168 -8.92 8.00 16.31
CA ARG A 168 -7.61 8.65 16.48
C ARG A 168 -7.17 8.46 17.93
N ARG A 169 -6.34 7.44 18.19
CA ARG A 169 -5.63 7.29 19.48
C ARG A 169 -4.16 7.57 19.24
N SER A 170 -3.50 8.25 20.18
CA SER A 170 -2.10 8.68 20.08
C SER A 170 -1.09 7.56 19.77
N LYS A 171 -1.45 6.29 19.95
CA LYS A 171 -0.63 5.10 19.60
C LYS A 171 -1.42 3.95 18.93
N GLY A 172 -2.65 4.20 18.45
CA GLY A 172 -3.56 3.17 17.91
C GLY A 172 -3.78 3.28 16.40
N VAL A 173 -4.54 2.32 15.84
CA VAL A 173 -4.94 2.33 14.41
C VAL A 173 -5.82 3.54 14.11
N THR A 174 -5.33 4.48 13.31
CA THR A 174 -6.16 5.59 12.81
C THR A 174 -6.85 5.16 11.53
N VAL A 175 -8.16 5.45 11.40
CA VAL A 175 -8.95 5.14 10.20
C VAL A 175 -9.48 6.44 9.61
N ASP A 176 -8.87 6.85 8.50
CA ASP A 176 -9.31 7.98 7.68
C ASP A 176 -10.03 7.43 6.44
N THR A 177 -11.14 8.03 6.06
CA THR A 177 -11.77 7.80 4.76
C THR A 177 -11.34 8.96 3.88
N ASP A 178 -10.62 8.64 2.82
CA ASP A 178 -10.08 9.62 1.91
C ASP A 178 -10.74 9.45 0.54
N ARG A 179 -10.83 10.57 -0.18
CA ARG A 179 -11.31 10.64 -1.55
C ARG A 179 -10.25 11.28 -2.41
N GLY A 180 -9.76 10.52 -3.39
CA GLY A 180 -8.90 11.03 -4.46
C GLY A 180 -9.75 11.65 -5.56
N LEU A 181 -9.36 12.84 -6.00
CA LEU A 181 -9.82 13.52 -7.21
C LEU A 181 -8.59 13.71 -8.11
N PHE A 182 -8.80 13.65 -9.42
CA PHE A 182 -7.78 13.95 -10.42
C PHE A 182 -8.35 15.05 -11.30
N GLU A 183 -7.59 16.12 -11.47
CA GLU A 183 -7.86 17.23 -12.36
C GLU A 183 -6.77 17.28 -13.42
N GLU A 184 -7.15 17.47 -14.67
CA GLU A 184 -6.23 17.88 -15.72
C GLU A 184 -6.58 19.33 -16.06
N LEU A 185 -5.55 20.16 -16.31
CA LEU A 185 -5.75 21.55 -16.75
C LEU A 185 -5.82 21.61 -18.28
N PRO A 186 -6.73 22.39 -18.89
CA PRO A 186 -7.06 22.22 -20.29
C PRO A 186 -6.06 22.88 -21.23
N ASN A 187 -5.65 22.14 -22.27
CA ASN A 187 -5.33 22.72 -23.57
C ASN A 187 -6.56 22.67 -24.48
N GLY A 188 -7.32 23.76 -24.49
CA GLY A 188 -8.09 24.23 -25.64
C GLY A 188 -9.19 23.32 -26.23
N GLN A 189 -10.41 23.59 -25.79
CA GLN A 189 -11.73 23.40 -26.45
C GLN A 189 -12.56 22.13 -26.18
N GLU A 190 -13.70 22.42 -25.51
CA GLU A 190 -15.01 21.75 -25.43
C GLU A 190 -15.15 20.39 -24.71
N ASN A 191 -14.87 20.47 -23.40
CA ASN A 191 -15.81 20.14 -22.32
C ASN A 191 -16.33 18.69 -22.19
N THR A 192 -15.43 17.72 -22.12
CA THR A 192 -15.67 16.54 -21.27
C THR A 192 -14.61 16.44 -20.19
N VAL A 193 -14.94 16.88 -18.97
CA VAL A 193 -14.08 16.71 -17.79
C VAL A 193 -14.24 15.27 -17.29
N TRP A 194 -13.28 14.40 -17.58
CA TRP A 194 -13.26 13.06 -17.01
C TRP A 194 -12.82 13.11 -15.55
N LYS A 195 -13.80 13.33 -14.65
CA LYS A 195 -13.57 13.29 -13.20
C LYS A 195 -13.44 11.84 -12.75
N PHE A 196 -12.21 11.35 -12.64
CA PHE A 196 -11.98 10.10 -11.92
C PHE A 196 -12.02 10.38 -10.41
N SER A 197 -12.94 9.73 -9.71
CA SER A 197 -13.03 9.84 -8.26
C SER A 197 -13.09 8.47 -7.63
N HIS A 198 -12.27 8.27 -6.61
CA HIS A 198 -12.16 7.00 -5.92
C HIS A 198 -12.10 7.19 -4.41
N SER A 199 -12.88 6.40 -3.69
CA SER A 199 -12.96 6.43 -2.23
C SER A 199 -12.35 5.18 -1.63
N PHE A 200 -11.59 5.36 -0.56
CA PHE A 200 -10.86 4.29 0.10
C PHE A 200 -10.72 4.59 1.61
N GLU A 201 -10.29 3.58 2.36
CA GLU A 201 -9.97 3.72 3.78
C GLU A 201 -8.45 3.67 3.98
N HIS A 202 -7.91 4.68 4.67
CA HIS A 202 -6.52 4.79 5.04
C HIS A 202 -6.34 4.43 6.52
N TYR A 203 -5.55 3.39 6.76
CA TYR A 203 -5.27 2.83 8.06
C TYR A 203 -3.83 3.14 8.45
N THR A 204 -3.63 3.87 9.54
CA THR A 204 -2.29 4.21 10.04
C THR A 204 -1.98 3.52 11.36
N TYR A 205 -0.83 2.84 11.44
CA TYR A 205 -0.27 2.29 12.68
C TYR A 205 1.22 2.59 12.79
N ILE A 206 1.57 3.57 13.62
CA ILE A 206 2.96 4.02 13.85
C ILE A 206 3.66 3.34 15.03
N GLY A 207 3.04 2.31 15.63
CA GLY A 207 3.58 1.62 16.81
C GLY A 207 4.52 0.46 16.50
N TRP A 208 4.84 0.23 15.22
CA TRP A 208 5.68 -0.88 14.78
C TRP A 208 7.08 -0.37 14.43
N SER A 209 8.04 -0.62 15.31
CA SER A 209 9.46 -0.29 15.10
C SER A 209 10.02 -0.93 13.82
N LYS A 210 11.01 -0.27 13.20
CA LYS A 210 11.75 -0.82 12.06
C LYS A 210 12.50 -2.11 12.43
N ASP A 211 13.16 -2.12 13.60
CA ASP A 211 14.16 -3.13 13.95
C ASP A 211 13.59 -4.28 14.78
N THR A 212 12.36 -4.13 15.28
CA THR A 212 11.75 -5.12 16.18
C THR A 212 10.33 -5.49 15.76
N PRO A 213 9.94 -6.77 15.96
CA PRO A 213 8.54 -7.16 15.86
C PRO A 213 7.66 -6.32 16.81
N PRO A 214 6.37 -6.16 16.50
CA PRO A 214 5.47 -5.35 17.30
C PRO A 214 5.24 -6.04 18.65
N LEU A 215 5.67 -5.39 19.75
CA LEU A 215 5.55 -5.92 21.11
C LEU A 215 4.10 -6.24 21.49
N ASN A 216 3.14 -5.46 20.98
CA ASN A 216 1.71 -5.75 21.07
C ASN A 216 1.11 -5.85 19.66
N THR A 217 0.48 -6.99 19.38
CA THR A 217 -0.13 -7.30 18.08
C THR A 217 -1.62 -7.00 18.00
N GLU A 218 -2.25 -6.49 19.07
CA GLU A 218 -3.68 -6.16 19.15
C GLU A 218 -4.10 -5.20 18.03
N HIS A 219 -3.34 -4.13 17.82
CA HIS A 219 -3.61 -3.14 16.77
C HIS A 219 -3.52 -3.74 15.36
N ILE A 220 -2.55 -4.62 15.13
CA ILE A 220 -2.39 -5.34 13.87
C ILE A 220 -3.56 -6.31 13.66
N ARG A 221 -3.95 -7.06 14.69
CA ARG A 221 -5.12 -7.97 14.63
C ARG A 221 -6.42 -7.22 14.37
N LYS A 222 -6.62 -6.08 15.03
CA LYS A 222 -7.77 -5.20 14.80
C LYS A 222 -7.81 -4.72 13.35
N MET A 223 -6.68 -4.28 12.81
CA MET A 223 -6.59 -3.84 11.42
C MET A 223 -6.89 -4.99 10.44
N MET A 224 -6.35 -6.18 10.67
CA MET A 224 -6.66 -7.36 9.86
C MET A 224 -8.15 -7.72 9.87
N SER A 225 -8.81 -7.61 11.04
CA SER A 225 -10.26 -7.81 11.16
C SER A 225 -11.06 -6.81 10.31
N LEU A 226 -10.66 -5.54 10.32
CA LEU A 226 -11.27 -4.49 9.48
C LEU A 226 -11.07 -4.76 7.98
N LEU A 227 -9.97 -5.42 7.61
CA LEU A 227 -9.63 -5.74 6.22
C LEU A 227 -10.16 -7.10 5.73
N LYS A 228 -10.89 -7.87 6.55
CA LYS A 228 -11.28 -9.27 6.23
C LYS A 228 -12.01 -9.42 4.89
N ASN A 229 -12.83 -8.44 4.51
CA ASN A 229 -13.64 -8.47 3.28
C ASN A 229 -13.12 -7.51 2.20
N VAL A 230 -11.90 -6.99 2.36
CA VAL A 230 -11.31 -6.00 1.48
C VAL A 230 -10.55 -6.70 0.36
N LYS A 231 -10.86 -6.36 -0.90
CA LYS A 231 -10.35 -7.09 -2.08
C LYS A 231 -9.02 -6.56 -2.62
N ARG A 232 -8.73 -5.27 -2.42
CA ARG A 232 -7.51 -4.62 -2.91
C ARG A 232 -6.91 -3.77 -1.79
N VAL A 233 -5.76 -4.18 -1.29
CA VAL A 233 -5.10 -3.55 -0.15
C VAL A 233 -3.72 -3.08 -0.57
N VAL A 234 -3.44 -1.79 -0.38
CA VAL A 234 -2.07 -1.27 -0.47
C VAL A 234 -1.46 -1.28 0.93
N VAL A 235 -0.26 -1.80 1.07
CA VAL A 235 0.46 -1.84 2.34
C VAL A 235 1.82 -1.20 2.14
N HIS A 236 2.16 -0.22 2.96
CA HIS A 236 3.48 0.37 2.96
C HIS A 236 4.00 0.60 4.37
N CYS A 237 5.32 0.52 4.48
CA CYS A 237 6.11 0.94 5.62
C CYS A 237 7.17 1.92 5.08
N SER A 238 8.40 1.92 5.59
CA SER A 238 9.43 2.80 5.03
C SER A 238 9.80 2.40 3.60
N ASP A 239 10.41 1.23 3.42
CA ASP A 239 10.87 0.70 2.13
C ASP A 239 9.83 -0.17 1.40
N GLY A 240 8.76 -0.58 2.08
CA GLY A 240 7.73 -1.43 1.49
C GLY A 240 8.01 -2.93 1.55
N ALA A 241 9.05 -3.37 2.27
CA ALA A 241 9.45 -4.78 2.32
C ALA A 241 9.06 -5.45 3.64
N GLY A 242 9.82 -5.22 4.72
CA GLY A 242 9.76 -6.07 5.94
C GLY A 242 8.40 -6.12 6.63
N ARG A 243 7.89 -4.98 7.10
CA ARG A 243 6.59 -4.89 7.80
C ARG A 243 5.43 -5.08 6.85
N SER A 244 5.54 -4.54 5.64
CA SER A 244 4.55 -4.68 4.58
C SER A 244 4.30 -6.15 4.23
N GLY A 245 5.36 -6.90 3.96
CA GLY A 245 5.31 -8.34 3.71
C GLY A 245 4.81 -9.11 4.92
N THR A 246 5.32 -8.82 6.13
CA THR A 246 4.84 -9.47 7.37
C THR A 246 3.33 -9.28 7.58
N PHE A 247 2.82 -8.06 7.31
CA PHE A 247 1.39 -7.76 7.43
C PHE A 247 0.55 -8.51 6.39
N ALA A 248 0.96 -8.45 5.12
CA ALA A 248 0.26 -9.12 4.02
C ALA A 248 0.22 -10.66 4.22
N GLY A 249 1.34 -11.26 4.60
CA GLY A 249 1.42 -12.68 4.94
C GLY A 249 0.52 -13.03 6.11
N LYS A 250 0.61 -12.32 7.24
CA LYS A 250 -0.16 -12.64 8.44
C LYS A 250 -1.68 -12.52 8.24
N GLN A 251 -2.17 -11.60 7.41
CA GLN A 251 -3.60 -11.50 7.12
C GLN A 251 -4.14 -12.75 6.42
N HIS A 252 -3.31 -13.42 5.61
CA HIS A 252 -3.65 -14.69 5.00
C HIS A 252 -3.68 -15.83 6.04
N PHE A 253 -2.67 -15.93 6.90
CA PHE A 253 -2.56 -16.98 7.93
C PHE A 253 -3.59 -16.84 9.07
N GLY A 254 -4.06 -15.62 9.36
CA GLY A 254 -5.02 -15.34 10.44
C GLY A 254 -6.46 -15.77 10.17
N SER A 255 -6.80 -16.16 8.94
CA SER A 255 -8.15 -16.67 8.60
C SER A 255 -8.29 -18.19 8.76
N ALA A 256 -7.20 -18.90 9.07
CA ALA A 256 -7.14 -20.36 9.21
C ALA A 256 -7.14 -20.85 10.68
N TYR A 257 -7.05 -19.94 11.66
CA TYR A 257 -6.84 -20.27 13.09
C TYR A 257 -7.82 -19.57 14.05
N LEU A 258 -9.03 -19.25 13.59
CA LEU A 258 -10.17 -18.82 14.41
C LEU A 258 -11.46 -19.39 13.84
#